data_AF-A0A6N7XLH4-F1
#
_entry.id   AF-A0A6N7XLH4-F1
#
_cell.length_a   1.000
_cell.length_b   1.000
_cell.length_c   1.000
_cell.angle_alpha   90.00
_cell.angle_beta   90.00
_cell.angle_gamma   90.00
#
_symmetry.space_group_name_H-M   'P 1'
#
loop_
_entity.id
_entity.type
_entity.pdbx_description
1 polymer ?
#
loop_
_entity_poly.entity_id
_entity_poly.type
_entity_poly.pdbx_seq_one_letter_code
_entity_poly.pdbx_strand_id
1 'polypeptide(L)' 'MEISVRFTDEEKESLLAQGYTWEPSELGNVYYPAEGVIIDGEITVRYEEHPWLTCFEVDGLLPAKDDEEVGQ' A
#
# COMPACT_ATOMS: atom_id res chain seq x y z
N MET A 1 -5.74 0.15 -12.19
CA MET A 1 -4.50 0.64 -11.55
C MET A 1 -4.05 -0.39 -10.52
N GLU A 2 -2.74 -0.59 -10.43
CA GLU A 2 -2.08 -1.47 -9.45
C GLU A 2 -1.42 -0.56 -8.40
N ILE A 3 -1.57 -0.87 -7.11
CA ILE A 3 -0.90 -0.16 -6.03
C ILE A 3 0.31 -0.97 -5.60
N SER A 4 1.50 -0.40 -5.75
CA SER A 4 2.75 -1.01 -5.30
C SER A 4 2.97 -0.69 -3.83
N VAL A 5 2.77 -1.67 -2.95
CA VAL A 5 3.12 -1.57 -1.53
C VAL A 5 4.56 -2.04 -1.30
N ARG A 6 5.25 -1.40 -0.35
CA ARG A 6 6.63 -1.75 0.02
C ARG A 6 6.72 -2.18 1.48
N PHE A 7 7.47 -3.25 1.69
CA PHE A 7 7.90 -3.71 3.01
C PHE A 7 9.40 -3.51 3.09
N THR A 8 9.86 -2.56 3.89
CA THR A 8 11.28 -2.26 4.05
C THR A 8 11.56 -1.75 5.46
N ASP A 9 12.79 -2.01 5.92
CA ASP A 9 13.36 -1.42 7.14
C ASP A 9 14.12 -0.13 6.83
N GLU A 10 14.11 0.33 5.57
CA GLU A 10 14.66 1.63 5.17
C GLU A 10 14.08 2.75 6.03
N GLU A 11 14.91 3.77 6.31
CA GLU A 11 14.54 4.92 7.13
C GLU A 11 13.19 5.50 6.68
N LYS A 12 12.22 5.51 7.60
CA LYS A 12 10.88 6.07 7.41
C LYS A 12 10.92 7.44 6.74
N GLU A 13 11.87 8.26 7.16
CA GLU A 13 12.07 9.63 6.68
C GLU A 13 12.38 9.69 5.18
N SER A 14 13.12 8.72 4.65
CA SER A 14 13.43 8.62 3.21
C SER A 14 12.18 8.31 2.39
N LEU A 15 11.32 7.41 2.87
CA LEU A 15 10.08 7.02 2.19
C LEU A 15 9.03 8.14 2.27
N LEU A 16 8.92 8.79 3.43
CA LEU A 16 8.10 9.99 3.61
C LEU A 16 8.52 11.12 2.67
N ALA A 17 9.84 11.35 2.51
CA ALA A 17 10.38 12.33 1.57
C ALA A 17 10.09 11.98 0.10
N GLN A 18 9.95 10.70 -0.23
CA GLN A 18 9.54 10.21 -1.55
C GLN A 18 8.02 10.30 -1.80
N GLY A 19 7.24 10.75 -0.82
CA GLY A 19 5.78 10.84 -0.93
C GLY A 19 5.04 9.55 -0.59
N TYR A 20 5.69 8.61 0.09
CA TYR A 20 5.03 7.43 0.66
C TYR A 20 4.55 7.75 2.08
N THR A 21 3.39 7.23 2.43
CA THR A 21 2.94 7.15 3.81
C THR A 21 3.16 5.73 4.35
N TRP A 22 3.03 5.57 5.65
CA TRP A 22 3.18 4.27 6.29
C TRP A 22 2.08 4.04 7.31
N GLU A 23 1.66 2.79 7.43
CA GLU A 23 0.70 2.37 8.45
C GLU A 23 1.25 1.21 9.27
N PRO A 24 1.10 1.27 10.61
CA PRO A 24 1.48 0.17 11.47
C PRO A 24 0.49 -0.99 11.29
N SER A 25 0.98 -2.16 10.88
CA SER A 25 0.20 -3.39 10.85
C SER A 25 0.84 -4.46 11.74
N GLU A 26 0.09 -5.52 12.05
CA GLU A 26 0.50 -6.62 12.93
C GLU A 26 1.76 -7.35 12.43
N LEU A 27 2.00 -7.33 11.11
CA LEU A 27 3.13 -8.00 10.46
C LEU A 27 4.33 -7.07 10.20
N GLY A 28 4.15 -5.75 10.34
CA GLY A 28 5.17 -4.76 10.03
C GLY A 28 4.58 -3.45 9.51
N ASN A 29 5.43 -2.43 9.35
CA ASN A 29 5.02 -1.17 8.75
C ASN A 29 4.83 -1.35 7.24
N VAL A 30 3.65 -1.01 6.74
CA VAL A 30 3.35 -1.03 5.31
C VAL A 30 3.56 0.36 4.76
N TYR A 31 4.36 0.49 3.70
CA TYR A 31 4.55 1.76 3.00
C TYR A 31 3.79 1.75 1.69
N TYR A 32 2.99 2.78 1.45
CA TYR A 32 2.19 2.95 0.24
C TYR A 32 2.22 4.42 -0.21
N PRO A 33 2.08 4.70 -1.51
CA PRO A 33 2.14 6.08 -2.00
C PRO A 33 1.00 6.89 -1.38
N ALA A 34 1.28 8.08 -0.86
CA ALA A 34 0.25 8.94 -0.24
C ALA A 34 -0.68 9.57 -1.28
N GLU A 35 -0.22 9.67 -2.52
CA GLU A 35 -0.99 10.16 -3.66
C GLU A 35 -1.46 8.97 -4.52
N GLY A 36 -2.68 9.04 -5.05
CA GLY A 36 -3.22 7.97 -5.90
C GLY A 36 -3.78 6.77 -5.14
N VAL A 37 -3.95 6.87 -3.82
CA VAL A 37 -4.59 5.85 -2.97
C VAL A 37 -5.70 6.46 -2.13
N ILE A 38 -6.72 5.66 -1.84
CA ILE A 38 -7.82 5.98 -0.94
C ILE A 38 -7.81 4.93 0.16
N ILE A 39 -7.80 5.39 1.39
CA ILE A 39 -7.91 4.53 2.57
C ILE A 39 -9.40 4.24 2.78
N ASP A 40 -9.82 3.01 2.52
CA ASP A 40 -11.22 2.55 2.62
C ASP A 40 -11.43 1.73 3.90
N GLY A 41 -11.00 2.27 5.04
CA GLY A 41 -11.14 1.64 6.35
C GLY A 41 -9.82 1.36 7.05
N GLU A 42 -9.76 0.26 7.79
CA GLU A 42 -8.58 -0.14 8.57
C GLU A 42 -7.62 -0.94 7.70
N ILE A 43 -6.36 -0.47 7.61
CA ILE A 43 -5.35 -1.10 6.77
C ILE A 43 -4.87 -2.38 7.46
N THR A 44 -5.28 -3.51 6.90
CA THR A 44 -4.97 -4.83 7.45
C THR A 44 -4.09 -5.60 6.49
N VAL A 45 -2.99 -6.15 6.97
CA VAL A 45 -2.13 -7.03 6.18
C VAL A 45 -2.41 -8.46 6.57
N ARG A 46 -2.79 -9.28 5.59
CA ARG A 46 -2.97 -10.71 5.75
C ARG A 46 -1.81 -11.43 5.08
N TYR A 47 -1.15 -12.28 5.85
CA TYR A 47 -0.08 -13.14 5.36
C TYR A 47 -0.68 -14.51 5.00
N GLU A 48 -0.50 -14.91 3.75
CA GLU A 48 -0.91 -16.22 3.25
C GLU A 48 0.32 -17.02 2.83
N GLU A 49 0.57 -18.11 3.55
CA GLU A 49 1.68 -19.01 3.29
C GLU A 49 1.20 -20.22 2.48
N HIS A 50 1.56 -20.26 1.20
CA HIS A 50 1.34 -21.42 0.33
C HIS A 50 2.63 -22.24 0.18
N PRO A 51 2.54 -23.55 -0.08
CA PRO A 51 3.71 -24.45 -0.15
C PRO A 51 4.80 -24.06 -1.15
N TRP A 52 4.51 -23.15 -2.10
CA TRP A 52 5.47 -22.69 -3.12
C TRP A 52 5.58 -21.16 -3.21
N LEU A 53 4.78 -20.43 -2.43
CA LEU A 53 4.70 -18.97 -2.52
C LEU A 53 4.14 -18.38 -1.22
N THR A 54 4.74 -17.29 -0.76
CA THR A 54 4.21 -16.46 0.31
C THR A 54 3.60 -15.20 -0.29
N CYS A 55 2.35 -14.93 0.05
CA CYS A 55 1.60 -13.77 -0.41
C CYS A 55 1.25 -12.85 0.77
N PHE A 56 1.24 -11.56 0.51
CA PHE A 56 0.77 -10.54 1.44
C PHE A 56 -0.41 -9.84 0.77
N GLU A 57 -1.59 -9.96 1.37
CA GLU A 57 -2.77 -9.23 0.93
C GLU A 57 -2.94 -8.02 1.85
N VAL A 58 -3.08 -6.84 1.25
CA VAL A 58 -3.32 -5.60 1.99
C VAL A 58 -4.76 -5.17 1.72
N ASP A 59 -5.57 -5.19 2.76
CA ASP A 59 -6.96 -4.72 2.74
C ASP A 59 -7.02 -3.27 3.28
N GLY A 60 -8.05 -2.51 2.90
CA GLY A 60 -8.22 -1.11 3.30
C GLY A 60 -7.49 -0.09 2.42
N LEU A 61 -6.76 -0.51 1.39
CA LEU A 61 -6.15 0.38 0.38
C LEU A 61 -6.83 0.19 -0.98
N LEU A 62 -7.48 1.26 -1.46
CA LEU A 62 -8.04 1.32 -2.80
C LEU A 62 -7.22 2.27 -3.67
N PRO A 63 -7.04 2.00 -4.96
CA PRO A 63 -6.46 2.99 -5.86
C PRO A 63 -7.43 4.16 -5.95
N ALA A 64 -6.93 5.38 -5.80
CA ALA A 64 -7.70 6.55 -6.17
C ALA A 64 -8.06 6.41 -7.64
N LYS A 65 -9.36 6.45 -7.96
CA LYS A 65 -9.78 6.53 -9.35
C LYS A 65 -9.17 7.79 -9.94
N ASP A 66 -8.26 7.61 -10.89
CA ASP A 66 -7.96 8.64 -11.87
C ASP A 66 -9.24 8.76 -12.70
N ASP A 67 -10.04 9.78 -12.40
CA ASP A 67 -11.10 10.22 -13.28
C ASP A 67 -10.43 10.91 -14.46
N GLU A 68 -9.83 10.13 -15.35
CA GLU A 68 -9.43 10.62 -16.66
C GLU A 68 -9.91 9.66 -17.74
N GLU A 69 -11.22 9.72 -17.96
CA GLU A 69 -11.82 9.64 -19.30
C GLU A 69 -12.78 10.84 -19.45
N VAL A 70 -12.30 12.06 -19.19
CA VAL A 70 -12.95 13.30 -19.66
C VAL A 70 -12.27 13.80 -20.93
N GLY A 71 -12.87 13.46 -22.08
CA GLY A 71 -12.61 14.06 -23.39
C GLY A 71 -11.79 13.13 -24.31
N GLN A 72 -12.24 12.80 -25.53
CA GLN A 72 -13.13 13.53 -26.44
C GLN A 72 -13.72 12.58 -27.49
#